data_AF-A0A0J5QJB8-F1
#
_entry.id   AF-A0A0J5QJB8-F1
#
_cell.length_a   1.000
_cell.length_b   1.000
_cell.length_c   1.000
_cell.angle_alpha   90.00
_cell.angle_beta   90.00
_cell.angle_gamma   90.00
#
_symmetry.space_group_name_H-M   'P 1'
#
loop_
_entity.id
_entity.type
_entity.pdbx_description
1 polymer ?
#
loop_
_entity_poly.entity_id
_entity_poly.type
_entity_poly.pdbx_seq_one_letter_code
_entity_poly.pdbx_strand_id
1 'polypeptide(L)' 'MAAGRYDGYWERELKIWDVAAGSLIAQEAGALLEGIREGQDPLESGSLICGNNAIFDPFARIIRSI' A
#
# COMPACT_ATOMS: atom_id res chain seq x y z
N MET A 1 -5.48 3.19 -7.88
CA MET A 1 -6.22 2.14 -7.14
C MET A 1 -7.55 2.62 -6.58
N ALA A 2 -7.64 3.74 -5.84
CA ALA A 2 -8.91 4.23 -5.27
C ALA A 2 -10.05 4.41 -6.30
N ALA A 3 -9.72 4.71 -7.56
CA ALA A 3 -10.68 4.78 -8.67
C ALA A 3 -10.86 3.45 -9.44
N GLY A 4 -10.39 2.31 -8.91
CA GLY A 4 -10.46 0.99 -9.55
C GLY A 4 -9.58 0.77 -10.79
N ARG A 5 -8.73 1.73 -11.16
CA ARG A 5 -7.90 1.67 -12.40
C ARG A 5 -6.70 0.72 -12.32
N TYR A 6 -6.26 0.39 -11.12
CA TYR A 6 -5.13 -0.48 -10.84
C TYR A 6 -5.49 -1.32 -9.62
N ASP A 7 -5.15 -2.61 -9.65
CA ASP A 7 -5.51 -3.57 -8.61
C ASP A 7 -4.64 -3.45 -7.36
N GLY A 8 -3.36 -3.08 -7.51
CA GLY A 8 -2.39 -2.93 -6.44
C GLY A 8 -1.31 -1.88 -6.75
N TYR A 9 -0.66 -1.36 -5.70
CA TYR A 9 0.44 -0.39 -5.78
C TYR A 9 1.42 -0.65 -4.63
N TRP A 10 2.72 -0.55 -4.91
CA TRP A 10 3.75 -0.66 -3.90
C TRP A 10 4.92 0.25 -4.26
N GLU A 11 5.57 0.83 -3.26
CA GLU A 11 6.77 1.67 -3.46
C GLU A 11 7.60 1.75 -2.17
N ARG A 12 8.89 2.07 -2.31
CA ARG A 12 9.88 2.23 -1.23
C ARG A 12 10.45 3.64 -1.27
N GLU A 13 10.97 4.10 -0.12
CA GLU A 13 11.68 5.38 0.02
C GLU A 13 10.82 6.63 -0.27
N LEU A 14 9.50 6.52 -0.14
CA LEU A 14 8.60 7.65 -0.26
C LEU A 14 8.75 8.61 0.91
N LYS A 15 8.58 9.90 0.64
CA LYS A 15 8.44 10.89 1.71
C LYS A 15 7.01 10.88 2.22
N ILE A 16 6.84 11.20 3.49
CA ILE A 16 5.53 11.16 4.16
C ILE A 16 4.48 12.03 3.45
N TRP A 17 4.88 13.16 2.87
CA TRP A 17 3.98 14.05 2.12
C TRP A 17 3.52 13.47 0.78
N ASP A 18 4.29 12.56 0.17
CA ASP A 18 3.90 11.91 -1.08
C ASP A 18 2.81 10.84 -0.84
N VAL A 19 2.72 10.33 0.40
CA VAL A 19 1.93 9.15 0.71
C VAL A 19 0.78 9.38 1.70
N ALA A 20 0.83 10.42 2.52
CA ALA A 20 -0.20 10.72 3.50
C ALA A 20 -1.58 10.94 2.86
N ALA A 21 -1.67 11.74 1.79
CA ALA A 21 -2.94 12.00 1.13
C ALA A 21 -3.46 10.77 0.37
N GLY A 22 -2.57 10.04 -0.32
CA GLY A 22 -2.93 8.86 -1.10
C GLY A 22 -3.40 7.68 -0.25
N SER A 23 -2.75 7.47 0.90
CA SER A 23 -3.11 6.40 1.84
C SER A 23 -4.49 6.62 2.46
N LEU A 24 -4.83 7.86 2.85
CA LEU A 24 -6.16 8.18 3.36
C LEU A 24 -7.24 7.93 2.31
N ILE A 25 -7.05 8.44 1.08
CA ILE A 25 -8.02 8.24 -0.01
C ILE A 25 -8.18 6.75 -0.34
N ALA A 26 -7.10 5.99 -0.34
CA ALA A 26 -7.15 4.55 -0.61
C ALA A 26 -7.91 3.79 0.49
N GLN A 27 -7.67 4.12 1.76
CA GLN A 27 -8.38 3.51 2.89
C GLN A 27 -9.88 3.84 2.86
N GLU A 28 -10.27 5.09 2.58
CA GLU A 28 -11.68 5.49 2.44
C GLU A 28 -12.37 4.81 1.25
N ALA A 29 -11.61 4.44 0.21
CA ALA A 29 -12.10 3.64 -0.91
C ALA A 29 -12.16 2.13 -0.61
N GLY A 30 -11.82 1.70 0.61
CA GLY A 30 -11.83 0.31 1.04
C GLY A 30 -10.60 -0.50 0.62
N ALA A 31 -9.49 0.16 0.29
CA ALA A 31 -8.22 -0.51 0.03
C ALA A 31 -7.51 -0.87 1.34
N LEU A 32 -6.81 -2.00 1.32
CA LEU A 32 -5.89 -2.42 2.37
C LEU A 32 -4.53 -1.77 2.16
N LEU A 33 -3.88 -1.40 3.26
CA LEU A 33 -2.60 -0.72 3.26
C LEU A 33 -1.73 -1.26 4.40
N GLU A 34 -0.54 -1.75 4.06
CA GLU A 34 0.44 -2.27 5.02
C GLU A 34 1.85 -1.83 4.65
N GLY A 35 2.76 -1.92 5.63
CA GLY A 35 4.19 -1.87 5.37
C GLY A 35 4.65 -3.05 4.49
N ILE A 36 5.74 -2.84 3.75
CA ILE A 36 6.34 -3.92 2.96
C ILE A 36 6.80 -5.06 3.87
N ARG A 37 7.44 -4.75 5.00
CA ARG A 37 7.83 -5.76 6.00
C ARG A 37 6.79 -5.85 7.11
N GLU A 38 6.67 -7.04 7.70
CA GLU A 38 5.79 -7.23 8.86
C GLU A 38 6.15 -6.26 10.00
N GLY A 39 5.14 -5.62 10.58
CA GLY A 39 5.29 -4.66 11.66
C GLY A 39 5.83 -3.30 11.26
N GLN A 40 6.11 -3.03 9.97
CA GLN A 40 6.44 -1.68 9.53
C GLN A 40 5.19 -0.81 9.44
N ASP A 41 5.28 0.39 10.01
CA ASP A 41 4.34 1.46 9.70
C ASP A 41 4.67 1.99 8.28
N PRO A 42 3.74 1.91 7.32
CA PRO A 42 3.96 2.37 5.95
C PRO A 42 4.17 3.88 5.83
N LEU A 43 3.60 4.69 6.74
CA LEU A 43 3.76 6.15 6.75
C LEU A 43 5.12 6.56 7.33
N GLU A 44 5.61 5.85 8.34
CA GLU A 44 6.91 6.14 8.94
C GLU A 44 8.07 5.59 8.10
N SER A 45 7.91 4.39 7.55
CA SER A 45 8.97 3.71 6.78
C SER A 45 9.09 4.20 5.33
N GLY A 46 8.11 4.97 4.84
CA GLY A 46 8.02 5.37 3.43
C GLY A 46 7.93 4.18 2.48
N SER A 47 7.52 3.02 2.99
CA SER A 47 7.54 1.75 2.29
C SER A 47 6.20 1.04 2.49
N LEU A 48 5.40 0.96 1.44
CA LEU A 48 4.03 0.47 1.57
C LEU A 48 3.61 -0.44 0.43
N ILE A 49 2.61 -1.25 0.74
CA ILE A 49 1.83 -2.06 -0.18
C ILE A 49 0.39 -1.65 0.01
N CYS A 50 -0.30 -1.37 -1.09
CA CYS A 50 -1.71 -1.03 -1.11
C CYS A 50 -2.40 -1.92 -2.16
N GLY A 51 -3.63 -2.34 -1.89
CA GLY A 51 -4.40 -3.20 -2.79
C GLY A 51 -5.87 -3.30 -2.41
N ASN A 52 -6.72 -3.71 -3.33
CA ASN A 52 -8.10 -4.08 -2.98
C ASN A 52 -8.15 -5.41 -2.21
N ASN A 53 -9.25 -5.68 -1.49
CA ASN A 53 -9.43 -6.92 -0.72
C ASN A 53 -9.30 -8.20 -1.55
N ALA A 54 -9.59 -8.16 -2.86
CA ALA A 54 -9.58 -9.36 -3.69
C ALA A 54 -8.16 -9.84 -4.02
N ILE A 55 -7.18 -8.93 -4.07
CA ILE A 55 -5.83 -9.22 -4.54
C ILE A 55 -4.72 -8.91 -3.53
N PHE A 56 -5.04 -8.28 -2.40
CA PHE A 56 -4.04 -7.79 -1.45
C PHE A 56 -3.11 -8.90 -0.94
N ASP A 57 -3.64 -9.98 -0.41
CA ASP A 57 -2.84 -11.08 0.15
C ASP A 57 -1.86 -11.72 -0.84
N PRO A 58 -2.28 -12.14 -2.05
CA PRO A 58 -1.34 -12.70 -3.03
C PRO A 58 -0.34 -11.65 -3.53
N PHE A 59 -0.75 -10.39 -3.66
CA PHE A 59 0.13 -9.30 -4.08
C PHE A 59 1.20 -9.00 -3.03
N ALA A 60 0.81 -8.83 -1.77
CA ALA A 60 1.72 -8.56 -0.67
C ALA A 60 2.76 -9.69 -0.51
N ARG A 61 2.35 -10.95 -0.70
CA ARG A 61 3.25 -12.11 -0.67
C ARG A 61 4.33 -12.03 -1.76
N ILE A 62 3.96 -11.66 -2.98
CA ILE A 62 4.91 -11.53 -4.09
C ILE A 62 5.90 -10.39 -3.81
N ILE A 63 5.41 -9.22 -3.42
CA ILE A 63 6.28 -8.07 -3.13
C ILE A 63 7.24 -8.33 -1.96
N ARG A 64 6.80 -9.09 -0.94
CA ARG A 64 7.63 -9.51 0.20
C ARG A 64 8.68 -10.55 -0.16
N SER A 65 8.56 -11.22 -1.31
CA SER A 65 9.55 -12.19 -1.79
C SER A 65 10.71 -11.57 -2.56
N ILE A 66 10.67 -10.25 -2.80
CA ILE A 66 11.67 -9.45 -3.54
C ILE A 66 12.45 -8.53 -2.60
#